data_AF-A0A7R9TJT9-F1
#
_entry.id   AF-A0A7R9TJT9-F1
#
_cell.length_a   1.000
_cell.length_b   1.000
_cell.length_c   1.000
_cell.angle_alpha   90.00
_cell.angle_beta   90.00
_cell.angle_gamma   90.00
#
_symmetry.space_group_name_H-M   'P 1'
#
loop_
_entity.id
_entity.type
_entity.pdbx_description
1 polymer ?
#
loop_
_entity_poly.entity_id
_entity_poly.type
_entity_poly.pdbx_seq_one_letter_code
_entity_poly.pdbx_strand_id
1 'polypeptide(L)'
;DDTISYEEGEWEYVKGACQTVDREFGAVIDGLTHRITSDHVAHHIFSDMPHYRLPEATAAVRAVLEPLGVYKRRDTRDYVREVLRVHERYGHCLESPRPRAFAFGPRGDE
;
A
#
# COMPACT_ATOMS: atom_id res chain seq x y z
N ASP A 1 4.91 -7.62 10.06
CA ASP A 1 6.25 -7.96 9.53
C ASP A 1 6.61 -7.31 8.20
N ASP A 2 5.68 -6.70 7.45
CA ASP A 2 6.01 -6.11 6.13
C ASP A 2 6.65 -4.70 6.18
N THR A 3 6.55 -4.00 7.32
CA THR A 3 7.04 -2.63 7.50
C THR A 3 8.35 -2.64 8.27
N ILE A 4 9.41 -2.14 7.64
CA ILE A 4 10.72 -1.94 8.26
C ILE A 4 10.77 -0.53 8.84
N SER A 5 11.17 -0.41 10.10
CA SER A 5 11.51 0.88 10.73
C SER A 5 13.00 1.14 10.57
N TYR A 6 13.38 2.38 10.28
CA TYR A 6 14.76 2.80 10.10
C TYR A 6 15.23 3.60 11.31
N GLU A 7 16.47 3.42 11.72
CA GLU A 7 17.09 4.31 12.72
C GLU A 7 17.47 5.67 12.09
N GLU A 8 17.81 6.63 12.95
CA GLU A 8 18.22 7.95 12.51
C GLU A 8 19.47 7.86 11.62
N GLY A 9 19.40 8.47 10.43
CA GLY A 9 20.48 8.45 9.44
C GLY A 9 20.56 7.21 8.55
N GLU A 10 19.78 6.15 8.79
CA GLU A 10 19.80 4.95 7.95
C GLU A 10 18.86 5.01 6.74
N TRP A 11 17.81 5.83 6.84
CA TRP A 11 16.83 6.02 5.78
C TRP A 11 17.39 6.85 4.64
N GLU A 12 17.14 6.40 3.41
CA GLU A 12 17.43 7.14 2.19
C GLU A 12 16.23 7.05 1.25
N TYR A 13 16.09 8.05 0.37
CA TYR A 13 14.99 8.10 -0.59
C TYR A 13 14.82 6.79 -1.38
N VAL A 14 15.91 6.28 -1.96
CA VAL A 14 15.88 5.05 -2.77
C VAL A 14 15.56 3.82 -1.90
N LYS A 15 16.11 3.74 -0.68
CA LYS A 15 15.78 2.66 0.26
C LYS A 15 14.29 2.66 0.58
N GLY A 16 13.72 3.84 0.82
CA GLY A 16 12.28 4.03 1.03
C GLY A 16 11.44 3.64 -0.19
N ALA A 17 11.86 4.04 -1.40
CA ALA A 17 11.18 3.69 -2.64
C ALA A 17 11.11 2.15 -2.83
N CYS A 18 12.20 1.43 -2.53
CA CYS A 18 12.24 -0.03 -2.57
C CYS A 18 11.38 -0.72 -1.51
N GLN A 19 10.88 -0.02 -0.48
CA GLN A 19 9.93 -0.59 0.48
C GLN A 19 8.49 -0.63 -0.02
N THR A 20 8.19 0.08 -1.11
CA THR A 20 6.86 0.06 -1.71
C THR A 20 6.57 -1.28 -2.38
N VAL A 21 5.30 -1.55 -2.69
CA VAL A 21 4.85 -2.86 -3.16
C VAL A 21 3.97 -2.69 -4.39
N ASP A 22 4.37 -3.34 -5.47
CA ASP A 22 3.58 -3.42 -6.70
C ASP A 22 2.39 -4.36 -6.49
N ARG A 23 1.19 -3.85 -6.72
CA ARG A 23 -0.09 -4.55 -6.51
C ARG A 23 -0.80 -4.73 -7.84
N GLU A 24 -0.98 -5.99 -8.23
CA GLU A 24 -1.72 -6.36 -9.43
C GLU A 24 -3.21 -6.56 -9.07
N PHE A 25 -4.08 -5.64 -9.50
CA PHE A 25 -5.53 -5.76 -9.29
C PHE A 25 -6.24 -6.42 -10.49
N GLY A 26 -5.54 -6.54 -11.62
CA GLY A 26 -6.06 -7.12 -12.85
C GLY A 26 -6.28 -6.05 -13.93
N ALA A 27 -6.31 -6.49 -15.19
CA ALA A 27 -6.15 -5.63 -16.35
C ALA A 27 -7.10 -4.42 -16.40
N VAL A 28 -8.35 -4.57 -15.94
CA VAL A 28 -9.34 -3.47 -15.93
C VAL A 28 -8.96 -2.40 -14.91
N ILE A 29 -8.74 -2.79 -13.65
CA ILE A 29 -8.42 -1.85 -12.58
C ILE A 29 -7.05 -1.24 -12.81
N ASP A 30 -6.05 -2.06 -13.16
CA ASP A 30 -4.70 -1.60 -13.47
C ASP A 30 -4.73 -0.61 -14.66
N GLY A 31 -5.59 -0.83 -15.66
CA GLY A 31 -5.77 0.12 -16.77
C GLY A 31 -6.39 1.45 -16.32
N LEU A 32 -7.46 1.41 -15.52
CA LEU A 32 -8.15 2.61 -15.03
C LEU A 32 -7.28 3.47 -14.10
N THR A 33 -6.39 2.84 -13.33
CA THR A 33 -5.46 3.54 -12.43
C THR A 33 -4.18 3.97 -13.14
N HIS A 34 -4.09 3.86 -14.47
CA HIS A 34 -2.87 4.11 -15.24
C HIS A 34 -1.66 3.32 -14.71
N ARG A 35 -1.92 2.11 -14.20
CA ARG A 35 -0.93 1.16 -13.67
C ARG A 35 -0.13 1.67 -12.47
N ILE A 36 -0.54 2.79 -11.86
CA ILE A 36 0.18 3.39 -10.73
C ILE A 36 0.32 2.43 -9.54
N THR A 37 -0.62 1.49 -9.40
CA THR A 37 -0.58 0.48 -8.34
C THR A 37 0.26 -0.74 -8.69
N SER A 38 0.28 -1.16 -9.95
CA SER A 38 1.01 -2.35 -10.41
C SER A 38 2.47 -2.06 -10.75
N ASP A 39 2.80 -0.78 -10.94
CA ASP A 39 4.11 -0.28 -11.38
C ASP A 39 4.64 0.80 -10.40
N HIS A 40 4.21 0.72 -9.13
CA HIS A 40 4.38 1.70 -8.06
C HIS A 40 5.83 1.87 -7.62
N VAL A 41 6.60 0.79 -7.55
CA VAL A 41 8.02 0.83 -7.15
C VAL A 41 8.81 1.69 -8.11
N ALA A 42 8.63 1.51 -9.42
CA ALA A 42 9.29 2.33 -10.43
C ALA A 42 8.82 3.78 -10.38
N HIS A 43 7.54 4.02 -10.08
CA HIS A 43 7.03 5.37 -9.84
C HIS A 43 7.73 6.02 -8.65
N HIS A 44 7.93 5.32 -7.53
CA HIS A 44 8.64 5.90 -6.38
C HIS A 44 10.13 6.14 -6.62
N ILE A 45 10.78 5.35 -7.48
CA ILE A 45 12.19 5.60 -7.86
C ILE A 45 12.26 6.83 -8.79
N PHE A 46 11.28 7.00 -9.66
CA PHE A 46 11.20 8.08 -10.66
C PHE A 46 9.86 8.83 -10.52
N SER A 47 9.64 9.54 -9.42
CA SER A 47 8.32 10.12 -9.07
C SER A 47 7.76 11.11 -10.08
N ASP A 48 8.65 11.77 -10.83
CA ASP A 48 8.28 12.75 -11.85
C ASP A 48 8.00 12.10 -13.22
N MET A 49 8.21 10.78 -13.34
CA MET A 49 8.02 10.07 -14.60
C MET A 49 6.52 9.88 -14.90
N PRO A 50 6.08 10.20 -16.12
CA PRO A 50 4.69 10.01 -16.51
C PRO A 50 4.35 8.52 -16.72
N HIS A 51 3.09 8.15 -16.47
CA HIS A 51 2.66 6.76 -16.39
C HIS A 51 2.71 5.96 -17.70
N TYR A 52 2.80 6.62 -18.86
CA TYR A 52 2.76 5.93 -20.16
C TYR A 52 4.03 5.12 -20.50
N ARG A 53 5.17 5.37 -19.83
CA ARG A 53 6.39 4.54 -19.91
C ARG A 53 6.70 3.79 -18.60
N LEU A 54 5.79 3.88 -17.63
CA LEU A 54 5.96 3.26 -16.33
C LEU A 54 6.07 1.71 -16.42
N PRO A 55 5.38 1.01 -17.34
CA PRO A 55 5.56 -0.44 -17.52
C PRO A 55 6.97 -0.81 -17.96
N GLU A 56 7.55 -0.07 -18.91
CA GLU A 56 8.91 -0.32 -19.41
C GLU A 56 9.95 -0.03 -18.34
N ALA A 57 9.79 1.07 -17.60
CA ALA A 57 10.64 1.39 -16.46
C ALA A 57 10.55 0.31 -15.38
N THR A 58 9.35 -0.20 -15.11
CA THR A 58 9.12 -1.28 -14.14
C THR A 58 9.80 -2.56 -14.57
N ALA A 59 9.73 -2.94 -15.85
CA ALA A 59 10.45 -4.10 -16.37
C ALA A 59 11.97 -3.96 -16.16
N ALA A 60 12.53 -2.77 -16.40
CA ALA A 60 13.95 -2.51 -16.19
C ALA A 60 14.34 -2.53 -14.70
N VAL A 61 13.55 -1.89 -13.84
CA VAL A 61 13.76 -1.88 -12.38
C VAL A 61 13.70 -3.30 -11.82
N ARG A 62 12.71 -4.10 -12.24
CA ARG A 62 12.55 -5.50 -11.82
C ARG A 62 13.76 -6.34 -12.18
N ALA A 63 14.27 -6.21 -13.41
CA ALA A 63 15.44 -6.96 -13.85
C ALA A 63 16.67 -6.73 -12.97
N VAL A 64 16.78 -5.57 -12.30
CA VAL A 64 17.87 -5.25 -11.37
C VAL A 64 17.54 -5.66 -9.93
N LEU A 65 16.33 -5.37 -9.46
CA LEU A 65 15.98 -5.50 -8.04
C LEU A 65 15.48 -6.90 -7.64
N GLU A 66 14.87 -7.66 -8.55
CA GLU A 66 14.43 -9.04 -8.27
C GLU A 66 15.61 -9.97 -7.94
N PRO A 67 16.74 -9.98 -8.69
CA PRO A 67 17.91 -10.80 -8.33
C PRO A 67 18.53 -10.44 -6.97
N LEU A 68 18.34 -9.21 -6.51
CA LEU A 68 18.82 -8.72 -5.21
C LEU A 68 17.86 -9.07 -4.06
N GLY A 69 16.66 -9.58 -4.36
CA GLY A 69 15.65 -9.94 -3.36
C GLY A 69 14.99 -8.75 -2.66
N VAL A 70 15.14 -7.53 -3.19
CA VAL A 70 14.58 -6.30 -2.59
C VAL A 70 13.33 -5.78 -3.27
N TYR A 71 12.97 -6.33 -4.43
CA TYR A 71 11.75 -5.97 -5.14
C TYR A 71 10.52 -6.65 -4.54
N LYS A 72 9.49 -5.87 -4.18
CA LYS A 72 8.26 -6.39 -3.56
C LYS A 72 7.07 -6.27 -4.51
N ARG A 73 6.33 -7.36 -4.65
CA ARG A 73 5.12 -7.43 -5.45
C ARG A 73 4.09 -8.35 -4.81
N ARG A 74 2.81 -8.04 -4.98
CA ARG A 74 1.69 -8.79 -4.45
C ARG A 74 0.56 -8.92 -5.48
N ASP A 75 0.11 -10.15 -5.71
CA ASP A 75 -1.17 -10.37 -6.39
C ASP A 75 -2.29 -9.90 -5.46
N THR A 76 -3.09 -8.96 -5.94
CA THR A 76 -4.19 -8.33 -5.19
C THR A 76 -5.50 -8.43 -5.97
N ARG A 77 -5.61 -9.39 -6.90
CA ARG A 77 -6.85 -9.62 -7.67
C ARG A 77 -8.02 -10.05 -6.80
N ASP A 78 -7.74 -10.61 -5.64
CA ASP A 78 -8.71 -11.00 -4.62
C ASP A 78 -9.17 -9.85 -3.71
N TYR A 79 -8.78 -8.59 -4.00
CA TYR A 79 -9.07 -7.46 -3.12
C TYR A 79 -10.54 -7.33 -2.73
N VAL A 80 -11.48 -7.59 -3.64
CA VAL A 80 -12.92 -7.51 -3.34
C VAL A 80 -13.28 -8.52 -2.26
N ARG A 81 -12.80 -9.77 -2.40
CA ARG A 81 -13.01 -10.81 -1.39
C ARG A 81 -12.36 -10.40 -0.07
N GLU A 82 -11.12 -9.92 -0.09
CA GLU A 82 -10.42 -9.56 1.15
C GLU A 82 -11.06 -8.36 1.84
N VAL A 83 -11.54 -7.36 1.10
CA VAL A 83 -12.32 -6.24 1.64
C VAL A 83 -13.62 -6.74 2.29
N LEU A 84 -14.38 -7.59 1.60
CA LEU A 84 -15.61 -8.17 2.14
C LEU A 84 -15.36 -9.04 3.36
N ARG A 85 -14.29 -9.85 3.35
CA ARG A 85 -13.88 -10.70 4.46
C ARG A 85 -13.47 -9.88 5.68
N VAL A 86 -12.66 -8.82 5.49
CA VAL A 86 -12.27 -7.91 6.58
C VAL A 86 -13.51 -7.21 7.13
N HIS A 87 -14.40 -6.78 6.25
CA HIS A 87 -15.67 -6.16 6.63
C HIS A 87 -16.59 -7.11 7.41
N GLU A 88 -16.69 -8.39 7.02
CA GLU A 88 -17.44 -9.40 7.76
C GLU A 88 -16.79 -9.72 9.12
N ARG A 89 -15.46 -9.82 9.16
CA ARG A 89 -14.71 -10.20 10.36
C ARG A 89 -14.69 -9.11 11.43
N TYR A 90 -14.55 -7.86 11.03
CA TYR A 90 -14.37 -6.73 11.95
C TYR A 90 -15.53 -5.73 11.92
N GLY A 91 -16.54 -5.95 11.08
CA GLY A 91 -17.66 -5.04 10.89
C GLY A 91 -17.25 -3.73 10.18
N HIS A 92 -18.18 -2.79 10.14
CA HIS A 92 -17.79 -1.38 10.15
C HIS A 92 -17.25 -1.10 11.57
N CYS A 93 -16.17 -0.34 11.71
CA CYS A 93 -15.72 0.17 13.01
C CYS A 93 -16.79 1.10 13.64
N LEU A 94 -17.92 0.54 14.09
CA LEU A 94 -19.04 1.26 14.67
C LEU A 94 -19.00 1.25 16.20
N GLU A 95 -18.08 0.51 16.82
CA GLU A 95 -17.83 0.56 18.25
C GLU A 95 -16.33 0.63 18.52
N SER A 96 -15.82 1.86 18.65
CA SER A 96 -14.60 2.06 19.42
C SER A 96 -14.97 2.01 20.92
N PRO A 97 -14.21 1.29 21.77
CA PRO A 97 -14.35 1.40 23.22
C PRO A 97 -13.79 2.73 23.76
N ARG A 98 -13.30 3.63 22.90
CA ARG A 98 -12.80 4.94 23.33
C ARG A 98 -13.99 5.87 23.60
N PRO A 99 -14.08 6.47 24.80
CA PRO A 99 -15.12 7.45 25.08
C PRO A 99 -14.99 8.60 24.06
N ARG A 100 -16.11 8.92 23.40
CA ARG A 100 -16.19 10.07 22.49
C ARG A 100 -15.86 11.32 23.32
N ALA A 101 -14.84 12.08 22.89
CA ALA A 101 -14.36 13.28 23.58
C ALA A 101 -15.33 14.48 23.52
N PHE A 102 -16.60 14.27 23.15
CA PHE A 102 -17.62 15.31 23.15
C PHE A 102 -18.85 14.83 23.91
N ALA A 103 -19.04 15.49 25.05
CA ALA A 103 -20.10 15.34 26.02
C ALA A 103 -21.50 15.52 25.40
N PHE A 104 -22.49 14.84 25.98
CA PHE A 104 -23.63 15.41 26.71
C PHE A 104 -24.59 14.26 27.05
N GLY A 105 -24.47 13.71 28.25
CA GLY A 105 -25.35 12.67 28.80
C GLY A 105 -25.00 12.46 30.28
N PRO A 106 -26.00 12.21 31.15
CA PRO A 106 -25.84 12.36 32.60
C PRO A 106 -24.86 11.30 33.11
N ARG A 107 -23.96 11.73 34.01
CA ARG A 107 -23.12 10.80 34.78
C ARG A 107 -24.04 10.07 35.74
N GLY A 108 -24.16 8.76 35.57
CA GLY A 108 -24.72 7.88 36.57
C GLY A 108 -23.62 7.51 37.56
N ASP A 109 -23.91 7.72 38.84
CA ASP A 109 -23.10 7.31 39.98
C ASP A 109 -23.17 5.78 40.18
N GLU A 110 -22.19 5.28 40.95
CA GLU A 110 -21.94 3.90 41.43
C GLU A 110 -20.97 3.01 40.62
#